data_AF-A0A238UBS3-F1
#
_entry.id   AF-A0A238UBS3-F1
#
_cell.length_a   1.000
_cell.length_b   1.000
_cell.length_c   1.000
_cell.angle_alpha   90.00
_cell.angle_beta   90.00
_cell.angle_gamma   90.00
#
_symmetry.space_group_name_H-M   'P 1'
#
loop_
_entity.id
_entity.type
_entity.pdbx_description
1 polymer ?
#
loop_
_entity_poly.entity_id
_entity_poly.type
_entity_poly.pdbx_seq_one_letter_code
_entity_poly.pdbx_strand_id
1 'polypeptide(L)' 'MQHINKENIEQATQRVKKRLPIEKIRQIPKYRNISPEGYNQLIKNAETFSLLVLEAINVQDQNII' A
#
# COMPACT_ATOMS: atom_id res chain seq x y z
N MET A 1 8.21 -2.92 -18.99
CA MET A 1 7.18 -3.40 -18.05
C MET A 1 7.85 -3.72 -16.71
N GLN A 2 7.43 -3.09 -15.61
CA GLN A 2 7.91 -3.53 -14.29
C GLN A 2 7.10 -4.77 -13.90
N HIS A 3 7.76 -5.93 -13.86
CA HIS A 3 7.11 -7.14 -13.37
C HIS A 3 6.82 -6.94 -11.88
N ILE A 4 5.54 -6.93 -11.51
CA ILE A 4 5.11 -6.87 -10.13
C ILE A 4 5.53 -8.21 -9.48
N ASN A 5 6.66 -8.20 -8.79
CA ASN A 5 7.17 -9.35 -8.05
C ASN A 5 6.84 -9.18 -6.56
N LYS A 6 6.51 -10.28 -5.89
CA LYS A 6 6.19 -10.32 -4.46
C LYS A 6 7.27 -9.68 -3.59
N GLU A 7 8.54 -9.91 -3.93
CA GLU A 7 9.68 -9.31 -3.22
C GLU A 7 9.71 -7.77 -3.37
N ASN A 8 9.40 -7.26 -4.56
CA ASN A 8 9.35 -5.81 -4.80
C ASN A 8 8.19 -5.16 -4.04
N ILE A 9 7.02 -5.82 -3.98
CA ILE A 9 5.87 -5.36 -3.20
C ILE A 9 6.23 -5.31 -1.72
N GLU A 10 6.80 -6.38 -1.18
CA GLU A 10 7.18 -6.45 0.23
C GLU A 10 8.20 -5.34 0.59
N GLN A 11 9.21 -5.13 -0.25
CA GLN A 11 10.18 -4.05 -0.08
C GLN A 11 9.52 -2.67 -0.14
N ALA A 12 8.55 -2.46 -1.03
CA ALA A 12 7.78 -1.20 -1.09
C ALA A 12 6.95 -1.00 0.18
N THR A 13 6.28 -2.03 0.66
CA THR A 13 5.48 -2.00 1.89
C THR A 13 6.35 -1.71 3.12
N GLN A 14 7.56 -2.29 3.21
CA GLN A 14 8.50 -1.97 4.28
C GLN A 14 8.98 -0.52 4.22
N ARG A 15 9.20 0.05 3.02
CA ARG A 15 9.53 1.48 2.88
C ARG A 15 8.38 2.37 3.37
N VAL A 16 7.13 2.01 3.09
CA VAL A 16 5.96 2.74 3.61
C VAL A 16 5.92 2.67 5.13
N LYS A 17 6.06 1.48 5.73
CA LYS A 17 6.07 1.31 7.19
C LYS A 17 7.19 2.14 7.87
N LYS A 18 8.37 2.23 7.25
CA LYS A 18 9.48 3.07 7.74
C LYS A 18 9.16 4.56 7.70
N ARG A 19 8.51 5.03 6.64
CA ARG A 19 8.16 6.46 6.45
C ARG A 19 6.96 6.89 7.29
N LEU A 20 6.02 5.96 7.47
CA LEU A 20 4.71 6.18 8.05
C LEU A 20 4.44 5.18 9.18
N PRO A 21 5.24 5.18 10.26
CA PRO A 21 5.08 4.24 11.36
C PRO A 21 3.77 4.51 12.13
N ILE A 22 3.34 3.55 12.94
CA ILE A 22 2.05 3.58 13.63
C ILE A 22 1.89 4.83 14.52
N GLU A 23 2.98 5.31 15.11
CA GLU A 23 3.05 6.49 15.94
C GLU A 23 2.67 7.75 15.15
N LYS A 24 3.09 7.85 13.88
CA LYS A 24 2.68 8.94 13.00
C LYS A 24 1.22 8.83 12.59
N ILE A 25 0.72 7.62 12.33
CA ILE A 25 -0.70 7.41 12.03
C ILE A 25 -1.57 7.81 13.21
N ARG A 26 -1.16 7.50 14.45
CA ARG A 26 -1.89 7.87 15.67
C ARG A 26 -1.96 9.38 15.94
N GLN A 27 -1.15 10.20 15.26
CA GLN A 27 -1.29 11.65 15.31
C GLN A 27 -2.54 12.13 14.57
N ILE A 28 -3.07 11.34 13.63
CA ILE A 28 -4.29 11.65 12.89
C ILE A 28 -5.49 11.34 13.81
N PRO A 29 -6.40 12.31 14.07
CA PRO A 29 -7.51 12.12 15.00
C PRO A 29 -8.35 10.87 14.74
N LYS A 30 -8.62 10.55 13.46
CA LYS A 30 -9.37 9.36 13.03
C LYS A 30 -8.72 8.04 13.43
N TYR A 31 -7.38 8.00 13.54
CA TYR A 31 -6.60 6.78 13.78
C TYR A 31 -5.86 6.80 15.13
N ARG A 32 -6.21 7.75 16.02
CA ARG A 32 -5.52 7.96 17.31
C ARG A 32 -5.39 6.69 18.15
N ASN A 33 -6.43 5.86 18.14
CA ASN A 33 -6.51 4.63 18.93
C ASN A 33 -6.31 3.36 18.08
N ILE A 34 -5.70 3.46 16.90
CA ILE A 34 -5.51 2.29 16.04
C ILE A 34 -4.63 1.25 16.75
N SER A 35 -5.07 0.00 16.76
CA SER A 35 -4.29 -1.12 17.27
C SER A 35 -3.15 -1.46 16.30
N PRO A 36 -2.09 -2.14 16.75
CA PRO A 36 -1.05 -2.65 15.85
C PRO A 36 -1.62 -3.51 14.71
N GLU A 37 -2.64 -4.32 15.01
CA GLU A 37 -3.34 -5.13 14.02
C GLU A 37 -4.10 -4.28 13.01
N GLY A 38 -4.86 -3.28 13.49
CA GLY A 38 -5.58 -2.36 12.62
C GLY A 38 -4.65 -1.55 11.72
N TYR A 39 -3.46 -1.18 12.22
CA TYR A 39 -2.42 -0.54 11.41
C TYR A 39 -1.89 -1.47 10.32
N ASN A 40 -1.58 -2.73 10.64
CA ASN A 40 -1.13 -3.69 9.65
C ASN A 40 -2.19 -3.93 8.56
N GLN A 41 -3.45 -4.04 8.94
CA GLN A 41 -4.56 -4.14 7.99
C GLN A 41 -4.70 -2.88 7.14
N LEU A 42 -4.56 -1.68 7.72
CA LEU A 42 -4.60 -0.42 6.97
C LEU A 42 -3.51 -0.38 5.88
N ILE A 43 -2.27 -0.75 6.25
CA ILE A 43 -1.16 -0.81 5.29
C ILE A 43 -1.42 -1.87 4.21
N LYS A 44 -1.95 -3.04 4.58
CA LYS A 44 -2.27 -4.11 3.63
C LYS A 44 -3.36 -3.69 2.65
N ASN A 45 -4.40 -3.02 3.13
CA ASN A 45 -5.48 -2.51 2.28
C ASN A 45 -4.94 -1.45 1.29
N ALA A 46 -4.05 -0.57 1.74
CA ALA A 46 -3.40 0.41 0.86
C ALA A 46 -2.51 -0.26 -0.20
N GLU A 47 -1.78 -1.32 0.16
CA GLU A 47 -1.00 -2.14 -0.79
C GLU A 47 -1.92 -2.74 -1.85
N THR A 48 -2.99 -3.43 -1.44
CA THR A 48 -3.96 -4.04 -2.36
C THR A 48 -4.60 -3.00 -3.29
N PHE A 49 -5.04 -1.85 -2.74
CA PHE A 49 -5.63 -0.79 -3.56
C PHE A 49 -4.64 -0.23 -4.58
N SER A 50 -3.38 -0.04 -4.18
CA SER A 50 -2.33 0.44 -5.09
C SER A 50 -2.05 -0.55 -6.22
N LEU A 51 -2.04 -1.85 -5.92
CA LEU A 51 -1.90 -2.90 -6.93
C LEU A 51 -3.06 -2.91 -7.91
N LEU A 52 -4.30 -2.79 -7.42
CA LEU A 52 -5.49 -2.71 -8.28
C LEU A 52 -5.44 -1.49 -9.21
N VAL A 53 -4.98 -0.34 -8.73
CA VAL A 53 -4.78 0.86 -9.55
C VAL A 53 -3.71 0.63 -10.61
N LEU A 54 -2.58 0.02 -10.26
CA LEU A 54 -1.50 -0.30 -11.20
C LEU A 54 -1.96 -1.30 -12.27
N GLU A 55 -2.70 -2.33 -11.88
CA GLU A 55 -3.31 -3.29 -12.81
C GLU A 55 -4.30 -2.61 -13.75
N ALA A 56 -5.19 -1.76 -13.22
CA ALA A 56 -6.17 -1.03 -14.04
C ALA A 56 -5.49 -0.11 -15.08
N ILE A 57 -4.41 0.58 -14.70
CA ILE A 57 -3.62 1.42 -15.62
C ILE A 57 -2.95 0.56 -16.68
N ASN A 58 -2.34 -0.58 -16.30
CA ASN A 58 -1.72 -1.50 -17.26
C ASN A 58 -2.74 -2.10 -18.24
N VAL A 59 -3.97 -2.40 -17.79
CA VAL A 59 -5.05 -2.91 -18.65
C VAL A 59 -5.51 -1.86 -19.66
N GLN A 60 -5.57 -0.58 -19.28
CA GLN A 60 -5.90 0.51 -20.22
C GLN A 60 -4.83 0.68 -21.29
N ASP A 61 -3.55 0.58 -20.94
CA ASP A 61 -2.43 0.70 -21.89
C ASP A 61 -2.44 -0.42 -22.95
N GLN A 62 -2.87 -1.65 -22.58
CA GLN A 62 -2.99 -2.78 -23.51
C GLN A 62 -4.23 -2.73 -24.42
N ASN A 63 -5.27 -1.96 -24.06
CA ASN A 63 -6.49 -1.79 -24.85
C ASN A 63 -6.41 -0.61 -25.84
N ILE A 64 -5.28 0.09 -25.91
CA ILE A 64 -4.97 1.09 -26.95
C ILE A 64 -3.98 0.45 -27.94
N ILE A 65 -4.40 -0.64 -28.60
CA ILE A 65 -3.76 -1.21 -29.80
C ILE A 65 -4.87 -1.66 -30.75
#